data_AF-H3DQ36-F1
#
_entry.id   AF-H3DQ36-F1
#
_cell.length_a   1.000
_cell.length_b   1.000
_cell.length_c   1.000
_cell.angle_alpha   90.00
_cell.angle_beta   90.00
_cell.angle_gamma   90.00
#
_symmetry.space_group_name_H-M   'P 1'
#
loop_
_entity.id
_entity.type
_entity.pdbx_description
1 polymer ?
#
loop_
_entity_poly.entity_id
_entity_poly.type
_entity_poly.pdbx_seq_one_letter_code
_entity_poly.pdbx_strand_id
1 'polypeptide(L)'
;MCLPSFALQAYFRQGVALQYLGRHADALAAFASGLAQDPKSLQLLVGMVEAAMKSPLRESLEPTYQQLQKMKLDKSPFVVVSVIGQELLTASHHTASVVVLEAALKIGTCSLKLRGSVFSALSSAHWSCSSQGNYREALTNHRNQLVLAMKLKDRE
;
A
#
# COMPACT_ATOMS: atom_id res chain seq x y z
N MET A 1 -16.78 -7.81 10.04
CA MET A 1 -17.44 -8.74 9.11
C MET A 1 -16.35 -9.44 8.32
N CYS A 2 -16.17 -10.76 8.49
CA CYS A 2 -15.24 -11.53 7.66
C CYS A 2 -15.79 -11.58 6.23
N LEU A 3 -15.00 -11.15 5.26
CA LEU A 3 -15.38 -11.26 3.85
C LEU A 3 -15.39 -12.74 3.40
N PRO A 4 -16.20 -13.07 2.38
CA PRO A 4 -16.17 -14.41 1.80
C PRO A 4 -14.78 -14.69 1.20
N SER A 5 -14.21 -15.86 1.54
CA SER A 5 -12.90 -16.36 1.07
C SER A 5 -12.66 -16.17 -0.43
N PHE A 6 -13.73 -16.19 -1.24
CA PHE A 6 -13.70 -15.96 -2.69
C PHE A 6 -13.13 -14.60 -3.11
N ALA A 7 -13.40 -13.52 -2.36
CA ALA A 7 -12.91 -12.18 -2.71
C ALA A 7 -11.38 -12.08 -2.54
N LEU A 8 -10.84 -12.63 -1.44
CA LEU A 8 -9.39 -12.69 -1.20
C LEU A 8 -8.67 -13.52 -2.25
N GLN A 9 -9.27 -14.67 -2.62
CA GLN A 9 -8.75 -15.52 -3.69
C GLN A 9 -8.71 -14.78 -5.04
N ALA A 10 -9.71 -13.93 -5.32
CA ALA A 10 -9.76 -13.15 -6.56
C ALA A 10 -8.62 -12.11 -6.63
N TYR A 11 -8.39 -11.34 -5.56
CA TYR A 11 -7.26 -10.40 -5.50
C TYR A 11 -5.91 -11.10 -5.65
N PHE A 12 -5.75 -12.26 -5.01
CA PHE A 12 -4.52 -13.05 -5.14
C PHE A 12 -4.29 -13.49 -6.58
N ARG A 13 -5.30 -14.08 -7.23
CA ARG A 13 -5.21 -14.53 -8.63
C ARG A 13 -4.97 -13.35 -9.58
N GLN A 14 -5.63 -12.22 -9.35
CA GLN A 14 -5.43 -11.01 -10.13
C GLN A 14 -4.00 -10.48 -10.00
N GLY A 15 -3.47 -10.40 -8.78
CA GLY A 15 -2.09 -9.95 -8.54
C GLY A 15 -1.07 -10.85 -9.23
N VAL A 16 -1.23 -12.17 -9.12
CA VAL A 16 -0.37 -13.16 -9.80
C VAL A 16 -0.48 -13.02 -11.33
N ALA A 17 -1.68 -12.87 -11.88
CA ALA A 17 -1.86 -12.68 -13.32
C ALA A 17 -1.17 -11.40 -13.83
N LEU A 18 -1.33 -10.28 -13.11
CA LEU A 18 -0.68 -9.01 -13.45
C LEU A 18 0.84 -9.09 -13.36
N GLN A 19 1.37 -9.85 -12.39
CA GLN A 19 2.78 -10.12 -12.28
C GLN A 19 3.32 -10.89 -13.49
N TYR A 20 2.61 -11.91 -13.97
CA TYR A 20 2.98 -12.64 -15.19
C TYR A 20 2.91 -11.77 -16.46
N LEU A 21 2.08 -10.73 -16.46
CA LEU A 21 2.02 -9.72 -17.53
C LEU A 21 3.12 -8.66 -17.43
N GLY A 22 4.02 -8.74 -16.44
CA GLY A 22 5.07 -7.74 -16.20
C GLY A 22 4.56 -6.42 -15.60
N ARG A 23 3.27 -6.32 -15.27
CA ARG A 23 2.64 -5.14 -14.66
C ARG A 23 2.78 -5.17 -13.15
N HIS A 24 4.03 -5.09 -12.68
CA HIS A 24 4.35 -5.25 -11.26
C HIS A 24 3.67 -4.23 -10.34
N ALA A 25 3.60 -2.95 -10.75
CA ALA A 25 2.95 -1.91 -9.94
C ALA A 25 1.46 -2.18 -9.70
N ASP A 26 0.74 -2.62 -10.74
CA ASP A 26 -0.68 -2.97 -10.63
C ASP A 26 -0.90 -4.25 -9.83
N ALA A 27 0.01 -5.22 -9.95
CA ALA A 27 -0.01 -6.43 -9.13
C ALA A 27 0.09 -6.09 -7.63
N LEU A 28 1.01 -5.21 -7.26
CA LEU A 28 1.18 -4.73 -5.88
C LEU A 28 -0.06 -4.00 -5.36
N ALA A 29 -0.68 -3.16 -6.19
CA ALA A 29 -1.93 -2.48 -5.85
C ALA A 29 -3.09 -3.48 -5.63
N ALA A 30 -3.18 -4.54 -6.43
CA ALA A 30 -4.19 -5.59 -6.27
C ALA A 30 -4.00 -6.38 -4.97
N PHE A 31 -2.76 -6.79 -4.65
CA PHE A 31 -2.47 -7.46 -3.38
C PHE A 31 -2.73 -6.55 -2.18
N ALA A 32 -2.31 -5.28 -2.24
CA ALA A 32 -2.54 -4.31 -1.16
C ALA A 32 -4.05 -4.07 -0.93
N SER A 33 -4.85 -4.02 -2.00
CA SER A 33 -6.32 -3.90 -1.89
C SER A 33 -6.96 -5.11 -1.22
N GLY A 34 -6.42 -6.31 -1.44
CA GLY A 34 -6.81 -7.51 -0.71
C GLY A 34 -6.41 -7.45 0.77
N LEU A 35 -5.20 -6.99 1.08
CA LEU A 35 -4.71 -6.82 2.47
C LEU A 35 -5.47 -5.74 3.24
N ALA A 36 -5.92 -4.68 2.57
CA ALA A 36 -6.78 -3.67 3.18
C ALA A 36 -8.12 -4.25 3.65
N GLN A 37 -8.58 -5.32 3.00
CA GLN A 37 -9.81 -6.03 3.33
C GLN A 37 -9.59 -7.10 4.39
N ASP A 38 -8.49 -7.86 4.30
CA ASP A 38 -8.06 -8.79 5.34
C ASP A 38 -6.57 -8.60 5.67
N PRO A 39 -6.26 -7.78 6.67
CA PRO A 39 -4.89 -7.54 7.10
C PRO A 39 -4.20 -8.77 7.68
N LYS A 40 -4.95 -9.81 8.09
CA LYS A 40 -4.39 -11.03 8.69
C LYS A 40 -4.01 -12.08 7.65
N SER A 41 -4.34 -11.85 6.38
CA SER A 41 -4.03 -12.78 5.30
C SER A 41 -2.54 -12.79 4.96
N LEU A 42 -1.82 -13.75 5.54
CA LEU A 42 -0.39 -13.97 5.25
C LEU A 42 -0.15 -14.32 3.78
N GLN A 43 -1.08 -14.99 3.12
CA GLN A 43 -0.93 -15.37 1.72
C GLN A 43 -0.82 -14.15 0.79
N LEU A 44 -1.64 -13.12 1.03
CA LEU A 44 -1.57 -11.88 0.26
C LEU A 44 -0.32 -11.08 0.60
N LEU A 45 0.10 -11.09 1.87
CA LEU A 45 1.31 -10.40 2.31
C LEU A 45 2.56 -11.00 1.66
N VAL A 46 2.69 -12.33 1.68
CA VAL A 46 3.78 -13.05 1.04
C VAL A 46 3.75 -12.84 -0.47
N GLY A 47 2.56 -12.95 -1.09
CA GLY A 47 2.40 -12.72 -2.53
C GLY A 47 2.82 -11.30 -2.95
N MET A 48 2.49 -10.29 -2.14
CA MET A 48 2.90 -8.91 -2.38
C MET A 48 4.43 -8.73 -2.29
N VAL A 49 5.06 -9.27 -1.25
CA VAL A 49 6.52 -9.19 -1.08
C VAL A 49 7.22 -9.92 -2.22
N GLU A 50 6.77 -11.12 -2.57
CA GLU A 50 7.33 -11.89 -3.68
C GLU A 50 7.19 -11.16 -5.02
N ALA A 51 6.03 -10.53 -5.27
CA ALA A 51 5.82 -9.70 -6.44
C ALA A 51 6.74 -8.48 -6.47
N ALA A 52 6.99 -7.84 -5.32
CA ALA A 52 7.90 -6.72 -5.22
C ALA A 52 9.35 -7.14 -5.47
N MET A 53 9.79 -8.27 -4.89
CA MET A 53 11.15 -8.81 -5.07
C MET A 53 11.41 -9.34 -6.49
N LYS A 54 10.36 -9.71 -7.23
CA LYS A 54 10.46 -10.07 -8.66
C LYS A 54 10.36 -8.87 -9.60
N SER A 55 10.06 -7.68 -9.07
CA SER A 55 9.93 -6.46 -9.86
C SER A 55 11.26 -5.69 -9.92
N PRO A 56 11.39 -4.69 -10.81
CA PRO A 56 12.55 -3.80 -10.84
C PRO A 56 12.78 -3.03 -9.52
N LEU A 57 11.75 -2.93 -8.66
CA LEU A 57 11.84 -2.28 -7.35
C LEU A 57 12.75 -3.04 -6.38
N ARG A 58 13.08 -4.31 -6.68
CA ARG A 58 13.92 -5.16 -5.83
C ARG A 58 15.21 -4.47 -5.41
N GLU A 59 15.89 -3.78 -6.32
CA GLU A 59 17.20 -3.18 -6.04
C GLU A 59 17.15 -2.14 -4.91
N SER A 60 16.08 -1.36 -4.83
CA SER A 60 15.86 -0.37 -3.76
C SER A 60 15.21 -0.99 -2.53
N LEU A 61 14.29 -1.94 -2.72
CA LEU A 61 13.49 -2.53 -1.65
C LEU A 61 14.27 -3.55 -0.80
N GLU A 62 15.14 -4.35 -1.41
CA GLU A 62 15.88 -5.44 -0.76
C GLU A 62 16.66 -5.00 0.50
N PRO A 63 17.51 -3.95 0.47
CA PRO A 63 18.24 -3.53 1.67
C PRO A 63 17.30 -3.09 2.80
N THR A 64 16.24 -2.34 2.46
CA THR A 64 15.21 -1.91 3.42
C THR A 64 14.48 -3.12 4.01
N TYR A 65 14.12 -4.10 3.18
CA TYR A 65 13.42 -5.30 3.62
C TYR A 65 14.28 -6.18 4.54
N GLN A 66 15.58 -6.35 4.24
CA GLN A 66 16.52 -7.04 5.12
C GLN A 66 16.66 -6.34 6.49
N GLN A 67 16.66 -5.01 6.50
CA GLN A 67 16.66 -4.24 7.74
C GLN A 67 15.37 -4.46 8.56
N LEU A 68 14.20 -4.51 7.90
CA LEU A 68 12.93 -4.82 8.56
C LEU A 68 12.93 -6.21 9.19
N GLN A 69 13.50 -7.22 8.51
CA GLN A 69 13.65 -8.58 9.04
C GLN A 69 14.52 -8.60 10.30
N LYS A 70 15.65 -7.87 10.32
CA LYS A 70 16.50 -7.75 11.51
C LYS A 70 15.75 -7.12 12.68
N MET A 71 14.86 -6.17 12.41
CA MET A 71 14.02 -5.51 13.42
C MET A 71 12.74 -6.29 13.77
N LYS A 72 12.50 -7.46 13.15
CA LYS A 72 11.28 -8.28 13.31
C LYS A 72 9.98 -7.55 12.94
N LEU A 73 10.06 -6.59 12.03
CA LEU A 73 8.92 -5.81 11.54
C LEU A 73 8.34 -6.36 10.22
N ASP A 74 8.99 -7.37 9.63
CA ASP A 74 8.63 -8.05 8.39
C ASP A 74 7.25 -8.75 8.44
N LYS A 75 6.78 -9.07 9.66
CA LYS A 75 5.47 -9.68 9.88
C LYS A 75 4.33 -8.67 9.97
N SER A 76 4.64 -7.38 10.08
CA SER A 76 3.63 -6.33 10.19
C SER A 76 3.11 -5.96 8.80
N PRO A 77 1.84 -6.28 8.47
CA PRO A 77 1.27 -5.99 7.15
C PRO A 77 1.30 -4.49 6.86
N PHE A 78 1.04 -3.66 7.87
CA PHE A 78 1.15 -2.20 7.75
C PHE A 78 2.54 -1.78 7.29
N VAL A 79 3.59 -2.26 7.97
CA VAL A 79 4.97 -1.84 7.69
C VAL A 79 5.39 -2.25 6.29
N VAL A 80 5.15 -3.52 5.94
CA VAL A 80 5.51 -4.06 4.62
C VAL A 80 4.78 -3.32 3.50
N VAL A 81 3.45 -3.15 3.62
CA VAL A 81 2.65 -2.45 2.60
C VAL A 81 3.07 -0.98 2.50
N SER A 82 3.37 -0.31 3.63
CA SER A 82 3.81 1.08 3.64
C SER A 82 5.16 1.29 2.96
N VAL A 83 6.14 0.43 3.23
CA VAL A 83 7.47 0.53 2.62
C VAL A 83 7.38 0.28 1.12
N ILE A 84 6.64 -0.75 0.68
CA ILE A 84 6.45 -1.00 -0.75
C ILE A 84 5.72 0.18 -1.43
N GLY A 85 4.74 0.79 -0.77
CA GLY A 85 4.05 1.98 -1.27
C GLY A 85 4.98 3.20 -1.43
N GLN A 86 5.92 3.38 -0.50
CA GLN A 86 6.94 4.43 -0.57
C GLN A 86 7.98 4.16 -1.66
N GLU A 87 8.43 2.91 -1.81
CA GLU A 87 9.33 2.54 -2.92
C GLU A 87 8.67 2.73 -4.29
N LEU A 88 7.37 2.41 -4.42
CA LEU A 88 6.59 2.68 -5.64
C LEU A 88 6.53 4.19 -5.97
N LEU A 89 6.41 5.03 -4.94
CA LEU A 89 6.42 6.49 -5.12
C LEU A 89 7.78 6.97 -5.64
N THR A 90 8.88 6.48 -5.07
CA THR A 90 10.24 6.78 -5.52
C THR A 90 10.48 6.31 -6.95
N ALA A 91 9.92 5.16 -7.33
CA ALA A 91 9.96 4.63 -8.70
C ALA A 91 8.99 5.33 -9.68
N SER A 92 8.39 6.46 -9.30
CA SER A 92 7.45 7.24 -10.12
C SER A 92 6.16 6.51 -10.53
N HIS A 93 5.82 5.40 -9.85
CA HIS A 93 4.53 4.71 -10.01
C HIS A 93 3.45 5.35 -9.12
N HIS A 94 3.15 6.62 -9.39
CA HIS A 94 2.30 7.46 -8.54
C HIS A 94 0.90 6.87 -8.30
N THR A 95 0.22 6.38 -9.34
CA THR A 95 -1.13 5.82 -9.24
C THR A 95 -1.18 4.57 -8.35
N ALA A 96 -0.29 3.61 -8.58
CA ALA A 96 -0.18 2.41 -7.76
C ALA A 96 0.25 2.74 -6.32
N SER A 97 1.17 3.69 -6.14
CA SER A 97 1.63 4.12 -4.81
C SER A 97 0.49 4.67 -3.95
N VAL A 98 -0.42 5.46 -4.53
CA VAL A 98 -1.61 5.96 -3.81
C VAL A 98 -2.45 4.80 -3.30
N VAL A 99 -2.80 3.83 -4.17
CA VAL A 99 -3.63 2.68 -3.79
C VAL A 99 -2.97 1.86 -2.68
N VAL A 100 -1.66 1.61 -2.78
CA VAL A 100 -0.91 0.83 -1.80
C VAL A 100 -0.79 1.57 -0.45
N LEU A 101 -0.53 2.87 -0.46
CA LEU A 101 -0.44 3.67 0.76
C LEU A 101 -1.80 3.84 1.43
N GLU A 102 -2.89 4.00 0.66
CA GLU A 102 -4.26 3.98 1.20
C GLU A 102 -4.59 2.64 1.85
N ALA A 103 -4.19 1.53 1.22
CA ALA A 103 -4.35 0.21 1.79
C ALA A 103 -3.58 0.05 3.12
N ALA A 104 -2.36 0.57 3.22
CA ALA A 104 -1.60 0.59 4.47
C ALA A 104 -2.38 1.34 5.58
N LEU A 105 -2.95 2.50 5.27
CA LEU A 105 -3.75 3.26 6.25
C LEU A 105 -5.01 2.51 6.69
N LYS A 106 -5.66 1.77 5.78
CA LYS A 106 -6.83 0.92 6.10
C LYS A 106 -6.48 -0.27 6.99
N ILE A 107 -5.31 -0.89 6.79
CA ILE A 107 -4.77 -1.93 7.68
C ILE A 107 -4.59 -1.38 9.10
N GLY A 108 -4.03 -0.17 9.20
CA GLY A 108 -3.82 0.53 10.45
C GLY A 108 -2.59 0.07 11.23
N THR A 109 -2.13 0.93 12.15
CA THR A 109 -1.01 0.68 13.07
C THR A 109 -1.24 1.45 14.36
N CYS A 110 -0.67 0.97 15.46
CA CYS A 110 -0.67 1.68 16.74
C CYS A 110 0.39 2.80 16.79
N SER A 111 1.33 2.83 15.83
CA SER A 111 2.42 3.80 15.83
C SER A 111 2.05 5.07 15.05
N LEU A 112 1.77 6.16 15.77
CA LEU A 112 1.48 7.47 15.16
C LEU A 112 2.60 7.95 14.21
N LYS A 113 3.88 7.70 14.55
CA LYS A 113 5.03 8.10 13.72
C LYS A 113 5.00 7.47 12.34
N LEU A 114 4.75 6.15 12.29
CA LEU A 114 4.68 5.42 11.02
C LEU A 114 3.45 5.84 10.20
N ARG A 115 2.31 6.05 10.88
CA ARG A 115 1.09 6.57 10.23
C ARG A 115 1.33 7.97 9.62
N GLY A 116 2.01 8.86 10.34
CA GLY A 116 2.37 10.20 9.85
C GLY A 116 3.29 10.17 8.63
N SER A 117 4.29 9.27 8.62
CA SER A 117 5.15 9.05 7.45
C SER A 117 4.35 8.61 6.21
N VAL A 118 3.42 7.67 6.37
CA VAL A 118 2.54 7.21 5.28
C VAL A 118 1.64 8.33 4.77
N PHE A 119 1.06 9.14 5.66
CA PHE A 119 0.27 10.31 5.26
C PHE A 119 1.09 11.32 4.44
N SER A 120 2.33 11.59 4.85
CA SER A 120 3.22 12.48 4.11
C SER A 120 3.53 11.93 2.72
N ALA A 121 3.87 10.64 2.63
CA ALA A 121 4.14 9.97 1.35
C ALA A 121 2.90 9.96 0.44
N LEU A 122 1.72 9.69 1.00
CA LEU A 122 0.46 9.69 0.27
C LEU A 122 0.11 11.09 -0.24
N SER A 123 0.34 12.14 0.55
CA SER A 123 0.20 13.53 0.12
C SER A 123 1.10 13.85 -1.08
N SER A 124 2.38 13.46 -1.02
CA SER A 124 3.32 13.60 -2.14
C SER A 124 2.86 12.81 -3.38
N ALA A 125 2.39 11.57 -3.20
CA ALA A 125 1.87 10.74 -4.29
C ALA A 125 0.67 11.38 -4.99
N HIS A 126 -0.27 11.95 -4.22
CA HIS A 126 -1.40 12.70 -4.76
C HIS A 126 -0.97 13.95 -5.50
N TRP A 127 0.02 14.69 -4.97
CA TRP A 127 0.55 15.88 -5.63
C TRP A 127 1.15 15.53 -7.00
N SER A 128 2.00 14.51 -7.07
CA SER A 128 2.62 14.05 -8.32
C SER A 128 1.61 13.47 -9.31
N CYS A 129 0.57 12.78 -8.81
CA CYS A 129 -0.53 12.30 -9.65
C CYS A 129 -1.42 13.46 -10.17
N SER A 130 -1.62 14.50 -9.35
CA SER A 130 -2.42 15.67 -9.69
C SER A 130 -1.74 16.57 -10.73
N SER A 131 -0.40 16.69 -10.70
CA SER A 131 0.35 17.47 -11.69
C SER A 131 0.28 16.89 -13.11
N GLN A 132 -0.15 15.64 -13.27
CA GLN A 132 -0.29 14.97 -14.57
C GLN A 132 -1.70 15.05 -15.20
N GLY A 133 -2.69 15.74 -14.58
CA GLY A 133 -3.93 16.14 -15.27
C GLY A 133 -5.27 15.89 -14.56
N ASN A 134 -5.33 15.19 -13.41
CA ASN A 134 -6.59 14.86 -12.73
C ASN A 134 -6.78 15.55 -11.36
N TYR A 135 -6.67 16.89 -11.33
CA TYR A 135 -6.82 17.70 -10.10
C TYR A 135 -8.13 17.47 -9.32
N ARG A 136 -9.23 17.07 -9.95
CA ARG A 136 -10.58 17.01 -9.33
C ARG A 136 -10.81 15.81 -8.40
N GLU A 137 -10.31 14.63 -8.76
CA GLU A 137 -10.51 13.42 -7.97
C GLU A 137 -9.57 13.39 -6.75
N ALA A 138 -8.31 13.81 -6.93
CA ALA A 138 -7.33 13.86 -5.85
C ALA A 138 -7.74 14.84 -4.73
N LEU A 139 -8.24 16.02 -5.07
CA LEU A 139 -8.73 17.01 -4.10
C LEU A 139 -9.96 16.51 -3.32
N THR A 140 -10.86 15.79 -3.99
CA THR A 140 -12.05 15.21 -3.36
C THR A 140 -11.67 14.09 -2.40
N ASN A 141 -10.74 13.23 -2.80
CA ASN A 141 -10.27 12.13 -1.95
C ASN A 141 -9.45 12.66 -0.76
N HIS A 142 -8.61 13.69 -0.96
CA HIS A 142 -7.87 14.35 0.11
C HIS A 142 -8.78 15.08 1.11
N ARG A 143 -9.84 15.74 0.64
CA ARG A 143 -10.89 16.33 1.51
C ARG A 143 -11.57 15.25 2.35
N ASN A 144 -11.92 14.13 1.74
CA ASN A 144 -12.58 13.02 2.45
C ASN A 144 -11.65 12.38 3.48
N GLN A 145 -10.36 12.21 3.16
CA GLN A 145 -9.36 11.70 4.09
C GLN A 145 -9.10 12.67 5.26
N LEU A 146 -9.03 13.98 5.01
CA LEU A 146 -8.89 14.99 6.07
C LEU A 146 -10.11 15.01 7.00
N VAL A 147 -11.32 14.91 6.45
CA VAL A 147 -12.55 14.84 7.25
C VAL A 147 -12.61 13.55 8.07
N LEU A 148 -12.16 12.41 7.52
CA LEU A 148 -12.05 11.17 8.28
C LEU A 148 -11.02 11.26 9.41
N ALA A 149 -9.85 11.82 9.12
CA ALA A 149 -8.78 12.03 10.10
C ALA A 149 -9.22 12.97 11.24
N MET A 150 -10.00 14.02 10.93
CA MET A 150 -10.59 14.90 11.94
C MET A 150 -11.63 14.17 12.80
N LYS A 151 -12.54 13.39 12.20
CA LYS A 151 -13.55 12.60 12.94
C LYS A 151 -12.96 11.51 13.84
N LEU A 152 -11.78 11.00 13.51
CA LEU A 152 -11.07 10.01 14.32
C LEU A 152 -10.35 10.65 15.52
N LYS A 153 -9.98 11.93 15.44
CA LYS A 153 -9.37 12.69 16.53
C LYS A 153 -10.37 13.11 17.61
N ASP A 154 -11.65 13.27 17.25
CA ASP A 154 -12.75 13.61 18.19
C ASP A 154 -13.33 12.39 18.94
N ARG A 155 -12.74 11.19 18.80
CA ARG A 155 -13.21 9.95 19.45
C ARG A 155 -12.22 9.34 20.44
N GLU A 156 -11.12 10.03 20.74
CA GLU A 156 -10.26 9.79 21.91
C GLU A 156 -10.65 10.74 23.04
#